data_AF-A0A8S9B6D5-F1
#
_entry.id   AF-A0A8S9B6D5-F1
#
_cell.length_a   1.000
_cell.length_b   1.000
_cell.length_c   1.000
_cell.angle_alpha   90.00
_cell.angle_beta   90.00
_cell.angle_gamma   90.00
#
_symmetry.space_group_name_H-M   'P 1'
#
loop_
_entity.id
_entity.type
_entity.pdbx_description
1 polymer ?
#
loop_
_entity_poly.entity_id
_entity_poly.type
_entity_poly.pdbx_seq_one_letter_code
_entity_poly.pdbx_strand_id
1 'polypeptide(L)'
;MAARMLLRQRIAPVATGAIIAGVALFPKSSLHAEAPEDPNSRKPIYDDYESEIAPPSPSVPSPEPTRNSTKSTSPTPTDRLAVQIGKTRLFLYARVAAAEEKVNQFMDSALNLEESFTSTIASLAPSPQSGEKLMPGTLYVLVAAMTGSIVSRNRNILLRATVPLAVGIGAGWIVLPVTMRNVSDLLWKYEQRFPAVADGHIRTREGIEKAWRMARVHTQQAVNIVDEKVSSGREAVEDWVKKGK
;
A
#
# COMPACT_ATOMS: atom_id res chain seq x y z
N MET A 1 -11.83 -25.66 -36.30
CA MET A 1 -10.67 -24.80 -36.68
C MET A 1 -11.06 -23.36 -36.37
N ALA A 2 -10.47 -22.55 -35.51
CA ALA A 2 -9.35 -22.66 -34.60
C ALA A 2 -9.60 -21.59 -33.51
N ALA A 3 -9.93 -22.02 -32.30
CA ALA A 3 -9.87 -21.17 -31.13
C ALA A 3 -8.49 -21.38 -30.52
N ARG A 4 -7.65 -20.34 -30.51
CA ARG A 4 -6.51 -20.15 -29.60
C ARG A 4 -5.66 -18.95 -30.05
N MET A 5 -5.07 -18.28 -29.06
CA MET A 5 -3.99 -17.29 -29.14
C MET A 5 -4.50 -15.93 -29.67
N LEU A 6 -4.61 -14.89 -28.86
CA LEU A 6 -3.49 -14.16 -28.27
C LEU A 6 -3.97 -13.33 -27.06
N LEU A 7 -3.81 -13.85 -25.84
CA LEU A 7 -3.82 -13.03 -24.63
C LEU A 7 -2.50 -13.27 -23.89
N ARG A 8 -1.47 -12.56 -24.34
CA ARG A 8 -0.20 -12.47 -23.62
C ARG A 8 0.43 -11.14 -23.97
N GLN A 9 0.45 -10.20 -23.02
CA GLN A 9 1.69 -9.53 -22.61
C GLN A 9 1.45 -8.50 -21.48
N ARG A 10 2.15 -8.78 -20.36
CA ARG A 10 2.84 -7.84 -19.46
C ARG A 10 2.00 -7.05 -18.45
N ILE A 11 1.74 -7.66 -17.30
CA ILE A 11 1.84 -7.00 -15.99
C ILE A 11 2.53 -7.97 -15.01
N ALA A 12 3.73 -7.58 -14.56
CA ALA A 12 4.56 -8.00 -13.42
C ALA A 12 4.63 -9.48 -12.96
N PRO A 13 5.83 -9.92 -12.55
CA PRO A 13 5.90 -10.51 -11.21
C PRO A 13 7.21 -10.10 -10.49
N VAL A 14 7.23 -8.90 -9.91
CA VAL A 14 8.27 -8.52 -8.91
C VAL A 14 7.83 -8.93 -7.49
N ALA A 15 6.54 -9.15 -7.26
CA ALA A 15 6.00 -9.57 -5.96
C ALA A 15 6.20 -11.07 -5.63
N THR A 16 6.49 -11.93 -6.61
CA THR A 16 6.79 -13.37 -6.36
C THR A 16 8.19 -13.62 -5.80
N GLY A 17 9.08 -12.63 -5.78
CA GLY A 17 10.44 -12.81 -5.25
C GLY A 17 10.46 -13.09 -3.75
N ALA A 18 9.59 -12.44 -2.97
CA ALA A 18 9.56 -12.57 -1.52
C ALA A 18 8.96 -13.92 -1.06
N ILE A 19 7.91 -14.41 -1.75
CA ILE A 19 7.25 -15.67 -1.41
C ILE A 19 8.12 -16.88 -1.81
N ILE A 20 8.85 -16.79 -2.93
CA ILE A 20 9.75 -17.88 -3.37
C ILE A 20 11.00 -17.96 -2.48
N ALA A 21 11.52 -16.83 -1.98
CA ALA A 21 12.65 -16.82 -1.05
C ALA A 21 12.31 -17.45 0.33
N GLY A 22 11.06 -17.30 0.80
CA GLY A 22 10.61 -17.90 2.06
C GLY A 22 10.53 -19.43 2.02
N VAL A 23 10.18 -20.03 0.87
CA VAL A 23 10.10 -21.49 0.71
C VAL A 23 11.49 -22.12 0.49
N ALA A 24 12.45 -21.39 -0.07
CA ALA A 24 13.82 -21.89 -0.29
C ALA A 24 14.66 -21.98 1.00
N LEU A 25 14.28 -21.28 2.06
CA LEU A 25 14.95 -21.31 3.36
C LEU A 25 14.32 -22.30 4.35
N PHE A 26 13.29 -23.06 3.97
CA PHE A 26 12.80 -24.18 4.78
C PHE A 26 13.84 -25.32 4.72
N PRO A 27 14.53 -25.65 5.83
CA PRO A 27 15.44 -26.79 5.84
C PRO A 27 14.62 -28.08 5.69
N LYS A 28 14.68 -28.70 4.52
CA LYS A 28 14.01 -29.98 4.23
C LYS A 28 14.73 -31.20 4.79
N SER A 29 15.91 -31.02 5.38
CA SER A 29 16.64 -32.07 6.07
C SER A 29 16.54 -31.87 7.58
N SER A 30 15.73 -32.67 8.25
CA SER A 30 15.93 -32.98 9.66
C SER A 30 17.24 -33.76 9.78
N LEU A 31 18.36 -33.05 10.03
CA LEU A 31 19.61 -33.67 10.45
C LEU A 31 19.39 -34.26 11.85
N HIS A 32 18.98 -35.51 11.88
CA HIS A 32 18.94 -36.33 13.10
C HIS A 32 20.39 -36.61 13.50
N ALA A 33 20.93 -35.82 14.41
CA ALA A 33 22.22 -36.09 15.04
C ALA A 33 22.11 -37.00 16.28
N GLU A 34 20.90 -37.44 16.63
CA GLU A 34 20.68 -38.40 17.71
C GLU A 34 19.99 -39.63 17.12
N ALA A 35 20.77 -40.69 16.95
CA ALA A 35 20.21 -42.03 16.87
C ALA A 35 19.52 -42.33 18.22
N PRO A 36 18.34 -42.96 18.25
CA PRO A 36 17.81 -43.46 19.51
C PRO A 36 18.74 -44.60 19.94
N GLU A 37 19.55 -44.36 20.97
CA GLU A 37 20.12 -45.46 21.74
C GLU A 37 18.95 -46.29 22.28
N ASP A 38 19.01 -47.60 22.07
CA ASP A 38 18.05 -48.55 22.61
C ASP A 38 17.80 -48.28 24.11
N PRO A 39 16.54 -48.29 24.58
CA PRO A 39 16.18 -47.91 25.95
C PRO A 39 16.79 -48.81 27.05
N ASN A 40 17.57 -49.85 26.70
CA ASN A 40 18.18 -50.81 27.61
C ASN A 40 19.72 -50.83 27.62
N SER A 41 20.42 -49.87 26.98
CA SER A 41 21.90 -49.83 27.01
C SER A 41 22.51 -48.90 28.06
N ARG A 42 21.78 -48.59 29.14
CA ARG A 42 22.41 -48.00 30.34
C ARG A 42 22.83 -49.13 31.25
N LYS A 43 24.13 -49.40 31.32
CA LYS A 43 24.68 -50.22 32.41
C LYS A 43 24.40 -49.46 33.72
N PRO A 44 23.67 -50.03 34.69
CA PRO A 44 23.42 -49.38 35.96
C PRO A 44 24.75 -49.15 36.68
N ILE A 45 24.94 -47.94 37.19
CA ILE A 45 26.18 -47.47 37.84
C ILE A 45 26.20 -47.87 39.33
N TYR A 46 25.14 -48.50 39.84
CA TYR A 46 25.02 -48.91 41.23
C TYR A 46 24.25 -50.23 41.31
N ASP A 47 24.97 -51.34 41.33
CA ASP A 47 24.42 -52.67 41.62
C ASP A 47 25.45 -53.56 42.35
N ASP A 48 26.41 -52.96 43.07
CA ASP A 48 27.39 -53.70 43.88
C ASP A 48 27.54 -53.09 45.27
N TYR A 49 26.43 -52.82 45.97
CA TYR A 49 26.49 -52.65 47.42
C TYR A 49 25.32 -53.35 48.12
N GLU A 50 25.71 -54.11 49.14
CA GLU A 50 24.89 -54.85 50.11
C GLU A 50 24.39 -56.24 49.70
N SER A 51 25.36 -57.15 49.58
CA SER A 51 25.19 -58.53 50.05
C SER A 51 26.20 -58.82 51.17
N GLU A 52 25.67 -58.75 52.40
CA GLU A 52 26.06 -59.47 53.61
C GLU A 52 27.47 -59.32 54.22
N ILE A 53 27.41 -58.98 55.51
CA ILE A 53 28.48 -58.86 56.50
C ILE A 53 29.22 -60.19 56.71
N ALA A 54 30.55 -60.19 56.56
CA ALA A 54 31.47 -61.19 57.13
C ALA A 54 32.89 -60.60 57.38
N PRO A 55 33.68 -61.10 58.36
CA PRO A 55 34.63 -60.34 59.19
C PRO A 55 36.06 -60.14 58.60
N PRO A 56 36.96 -59.34 59.25
CA PRO A 56 38.06 -58.66 58.58
C PRO A 56 39.42 -59.38 58.64
N SER A 57 40.25 -59.23 57.60
CA SER A 57 41.72 -59.34 57.66
C SER A 57 42.40 -58.87 56.35
N PRO A 58 43.71 -58.53 56.37
CA PRO A 58 44.19 -57.20 55.98
C PRO A 58 45.06 -57.19 54.70
N SER A 59 45.40 -55.99 54.20
CA SER A 59 46.78 -55.53 53.88
C SER A 59 46.90 -54.63 52.64
N VAL A 60 47.75 -53.60 52.80
CA VAL A 60 48.56 -52.84 51.82
C VAL A 60 47.98 -51.52 51.23
N PRO A 61 48.70 -50.38 51.41
CA PRO A 61 48.44 -49.11 50.73
C PRO A 61 49.37 -48.91 49.51
N SER A 62 48.88 -48.27 48.43
CA SER A 62 49.75 -47.65 47.41
C SER A 62 49.00 -46.69 46.49
N PRO A 63 49.71 -45.71 45.87
CA PRO A 63 49.30 -44.31 45.88
C PRO A 63 48.73 -43.83 44.54
N GLU A 64 47.89 -42.80 44.56
CA GLU A 64 47.56 -42.03 43.36
C GLU A 64 48.43 -40.77 43.23
N PRO A 65 49.14 -40.59 42.11
CA PRO A 65 49.91 -39.40 41.83
C PRO A 65 49.06 -38.34 41.12
N THR A 66 49.22 -37.10 41.59
CA THR A 66 48.84 -35.86 40.92
C THR A 66 49.24 -35.88 39.43
N ARG A 67 48.27 -35.75 38.52
CA ARG A 67 48.54 -35.46 37.10
C ARG A 67 47.92 -34.12 36.70
N ASN A 68 48.71 -33.07 36.88
CA ASN A 68 48.58 -31.84 36.11
C ASN A 68 48.97 -32.15 34.66
N SER A 69 48.02 -32.07 33.73
CA SER A 69 48.29 -32.12 32.29
C SER A 69 47.96 -30.77 31.66
N THR A 70 48.97 -29.91 31.59
CA THR A 70 49.03 -28.80 30.64
C THR A 70 49.21 -29.39 29.24
N LYS A 71 48.10 -29.57 28.49
CA LYS A 71 48.15 -29.92 27.07
C LYS A 71 48.09 -28.65 26.21
N SER A 72 49.19 -28.39 25.49
CA SER A 72 49.21 -27.51 24.33
C SER A 72 48.16 -28.02 23.32
N THR A 73 47.03 -27.33 23.26
CA THR A 73 45.86 -27.75 22.50
C THR A 73 46.01 -27.25 21.06
N SER A 74 46.60 -28.07 20.20
CA SER A 74 46.33 -27.93 18.77
C SER A 74 44.84 -28.22 18.55
N PRO A 75 44.10 -27.35 17.84
CA PRO A 75 42.66 -27.50 17.70
C PRO A 75 42.38 -28.82 16.99
N THR A 76 41.66 -29.70 17.67
CA THR A 76 41.15 -30.92 17.08
C THR A 76 40.17 -30.55 15.96
N PRO A 77 40.03 -31.38 14.91
CA PRO A 77 39.11 -31.10 13.80
C PRO A 77 37.68 -30.77 14.24
N THR A 78 37.24 -31.38 15.35
CA THR A 78 35.94 -31.14 15.99
C THR A 78 35.80 -29.74 16.57
N ASP A 79 36.86 -29.19 17.18
CA ASP A 79 36.85 -27.85 17.77
C ASP A 79 36.68 -26.76 16.69
N ARG A 80 37.29 -26.96 15.51
CA ARG A 80 37.10 -26.07 14.36
C ARG A 80 35.67 -26.07 13.83
N LEU A 81 35.03 -27.24 13.82
CA LEU A 81 33.63 -27.39 13.39
C LEU A 81 32.68 -26.73 14.40
N ALA A 82 32.92 -26.88 15.70
CA ALA A 82 32.13 -26.23 16.75
C ALA A 82 32.17 -24.69 16.60
N VAL A 83 33.34 -24.11 16.33
CA VAL A 83 33.47 -22.67 16.06
C VAL A 83 32.70 -22.24 14.81
N GLN A 84 32.72 -23.04 13.74
CA GLN A 84 31.96 -22.75 12.53
C GLN A 84 30.46 -22.80 12.76
N ILE A 85 29.95 -23.80 13.48
CA ILE A 85 28.53 -23.90 13.85
C ILE A 85 28.12 -22.72 14.74
N GLY A 86 28.97 -22.30 15.67
CA GLY A 86 28.73 -21.10 16.48
C GLY A 86 28.58 -19.84 15.61
N LYS A 87 29.47 -19.65 14.63
CA LYS A 87 29.43 -18.52 13.70
C LYS A 87 28.19 -18.55 12.80
N THR A 88 27.83 -19.72 12.27
CA THR A 88 26.63 -19.85 11.40
C THR A 88 25.35 -19.59 12.18
N ARG A 89 25.26 -20.09 13.41
CA ARG A 89 24.12 -19.83 14.31
C ARG A 89 23.95 -18.34 14.59
N LEU A 90 25.03 -17.64 14.94
CA LEU A 90 25.01 -16.19 15.17
C LEU A 90 24.62 -15.40 13.91
N PHE A 91 25.15 -15.79 12.75
CA PHE A 91 24.82 -15.15 11.48
C PHE A 91 23.34 -15.34 11.12
N LEU A 92 22.80 -16.56 11.30
CA LEU A 92 21.38 -16.84 11.07
C LEU A 92 20.50 -16.04 12.03
N TYR A 93 20.82 -16.02 13.32
CA TYR A 93 20.05 -15.21 14.28
C TYR A 93 20.09 -13.73 13.94
N ALA A 94 21.25 -13.18 13.60
CA ALA A 94 21.36 -11.78 13.20
C ALA A 94 20.49 -11.49 11.95
N ARG A 95 20.43 -12.42 11.00
CA ARG A 95 19.62 -12.24 9.79
C ARG A 95 18.12 -12.41 10.03
N VAL A 96 17.72 -13.34 10.89
CA VAL A 96 16.33 -13.53 11.31
C VAL A 96 15.85 -12.33 12.12
N ALA A 97 16.64 -11.85 13.09
CA ALA A 97 16.31 -10.66 13.86
C ALA A 97 16.19 -9.40 12.98
N ALA A 98 17.09 -9.23 12.01
CA ALA A 98 16.99 -8.12 11.06
C ALA A 98 15.76 -8.23 10.14
N ALA A 99 15.32 -9.44 9.81
CA ALA A 99 14.10 -9.66 9.04
C ALA A 99 12.85 -9.40 9.87
N GLU A 100 12.84 -9.85 11.12
CA GLU A 100 11.78 -9.58 12.11
C GLU A 100 11.58 -8.08 12.32
N GLU A 101 12.67 -7.33 12.52
CA GLU A 101 12.64 -5.88 12.67
C GLU A 101 12.03 -5.19 11.44
N LYS A 102 12.37 -5.65 10.23
CA LYS A 102 11.82 -5.09 8.98
C LYS A 102 10.34 -5.41 8.80
N VAL A 103 9.91 -6.61 9.20
CA VAL A 103 8.48 -6.98 9.19
C VAL A 103 7.73 -6.14 10.21
N ASN A 104 8.28 -5.94 11.41
CA ASN A 104 7.67 -5.10 12.43
C ASN A 104 7.55 -3.65 11.95
N GLN A 105 8.63 -3.07 11.40
CA GLN A 105 8.63 -1.72 10.83
C GLN A 105 7.60 -1.56 9.70
N PHE A 106 7.43 -2.59 8.86
CA PHE A 106 6.42 -2.58 7.80
C PHE A 106 5.00 -2.63 8.38
N MET A 107 4.76 -3.49 9.38
CA MET A 107 3.47 -3.57 10.06
C MET A 107 3.12 -2.24 10.74
N ASP A 108 4.07 -1.65 11.47
CA ASP A 108 3.90 -0.35 12.11
C ASP A 108 3.58 0.73 11.08
N SER A 109 4.27 0.73 9.94
CA SER A 109 4.00 1.69 8.86
C SER A 109 2.62 1.47 8.23
N ALA A 110 2.20 0.21 8.06
CA ALA A 110 0.88 -0.13 7.53
C ALA A 110 -0.24 0.31 8.48
N LEU A 111 -0.09 0.05 9.78
CA LEU A 111 -1.05 0.48 10.80
C LEU A 111 -1.11 2.01 10.92
N ASN A 112 0.03 2.70 10.90
CA ASN A 112 0.07 4.17 10.89
C ASN A 112 -0.61 4.73 9.64
N LEU A 113 -0.45 4.07 8.48
CA LEU A 113 -1.18 4.44 7.28
C LEU A 113 -2.69 4.23 7.50
N GLU A 114 -3.12 3.07 7.99
CA GLU A 114 -4.53 2.79 8.27
C GLU A 114 -5.15 3.81 9.24
N GLU A 115 -4.44 4.20 10.28
CA GLU A 115 -4.89 5.22 11.24
C GLU A 115 -4.96 6.61 10.57
N SER A 116 -3.96 6.96 9.76
CA SER A 116 -3.97 8.22 9.00
C SER A 116 -5.11 8.27 7.96
N PHE A 117 -5.42 7.15 7.30
CA PHE A 117 -6.55 7.06 6.38
C PHE A 117 -7.88 7.13 7.13
N THR A 118 -8.00 6.45 8.26
CA THR A 118 -9.21 6.44 9.08
C THR A 118 -9.51 7.83 9.63
N SER A 119 -8.51 8.51 10.18
CA SER A 119 -8.65 9.89 10.67
C SER A 119 -8.96 10.87 9.53
N THR A 120 -8.34 10.70 8.35
CA THR A 120 -8.64 11.51 7.17
C THR A 120 -10.08 11.29 6.68
N ILE A 121 -10.52 10.04 6.56
CA ILE A 121 -11.90 9.69 6.16
C ILE A 121 -12.91 10.23 7.20
N ALA A 122 -12.61 10.08 8.48
CA ALA A 122 -13.44 10.65 9.56
C ALA A 122 -13.52 12.18 9.45
N SER A 123 -12.43 12.85 9.07
CA SER A 123 -12.42 14.30 8.86
C SER A 123 -13.19 14.76 7.61
N LEU A 124 -13.34 13.87 6.62
CA LEU A 124 -14.08 14.14 5.39
C LEU A 124 -15.59 13.94 5.55
N ALA A 125 -16.00 13.06 6.48
CA ALA A 125 -17.40 12.78 6.74
C ALA A 125 -18.14 14.05 7.22
N PRO A 126 -19.32 14.36 6.64
CA PRO A 126 -20.12 15.50 7.08
C PRO A 126 -20.52 15.31 8.54
N SER A 127 -20.46 16.41 9.31
CA SER A 127 -20.92 16.40 10.69
C SER A 127 -22.42 16.01 10.71
N PRO A 128 -22.89 15.28 11.74
CA PRO A 128 -24.28 14.83 11.82
C PRO A 128 -25.30 15.98 11.85
N GLN A 129 -24.85 17.22 12.08
CA GLN A 129 -25.64 18.44 12.06
C GLN A 129 -25.91 18.97 10.63
N SER A 130 -25.11 18.57 9.64
CA SER A 130 -25.24 19.01 8.25
C SER A 130 -26.47 18.40 7.55
N GLY A 131 -27.02 17.29 8.08
CA GLY A 131 -28.20 16.62 7.51
C GLY A 131 -27.96 15.90 6.18
N GLU A 132 -26.71 15.86 5.67
CA GLU A 132 -26.35 15.15 4.45
C GLU A 132 -26.42 13.62 4.66
N LYS A 133 -27.23 12.94 3.84
CA LYS A 133 -27.31 11.47 3.86
C LYS A 133 -26.32 10.88 2.86
N LEU A 134 -25.18 10.41 3.35
CA LEU A 134 -24.14 9.77 2.52
C LEU A 134 -24.63 8.50 1.80
N MET A 135 -25.42 7.66 2.47
CA MET A 135 -25.87 6.37 1.92
C MET A 135 -26.73 6.54 0.64
N PRO A 136 -27.82 7.32 0.65
CA PRO A 136 -28.54 7.64 -0.59
C PRO A 136 -27.75 8.55 -1.52
N GLY A 137 -26.99 9.51 -0.96
CA GLY A 137 -26.26 10.50 -1.76
C GLY A 137 -25.17 9.89 -2.65
N THR A 138 -24.36 8.99 -2.10
CA THR A 138 -23.32 8.29 -2.86
C THR A 138 -23.91 7.37 -3.93
N LEU A 139 -25.07 6.76 -3.67
CA LEU A 139 -25.81 6.00 -4.68
C LEU A 139 -26.25 6.89 -5.84
N TYR A 140 -26.80 8.08 -5.58
CA TYR A 140 -27.17 9.01 -6.65
C TYR A 140 -25.96 9.46 -7.48
N VAL A 141 -24.83 9.73 -6.82
CA VAL A 141 -23.57 10.07 -7.51
C VAL A 141 -23.08 8.91 -8.39
N LEU A 142 -23.15 7.68 -7.89
CA LEU A 142 -22.75 6.49 -8.63
C LEU A 142 -23.67 6.23 -9.82
N VAL A 143 -24.99 6.39 -9.64
CA VAL A 143 -25.97 6.30 -10.74
C VAL A 143 -25.69 7.38 -11.79
N ALA A 144 -25.44 8.62 -11.39
CA ALA A 144 -25.12 9.70 -12.32
C ALA A 144 -23.83 9.40 -13.12
N ALA A 145 -22.78 8.90 -12.46
CA ALA A 145 -21.55 8.46 -13.13
C ALA A 145 -21.82 7.32 -14.13
N MET A 146 -22.65 6.34 -13.74
CA MET A 146 -23.05 5.23 -14.62
C MET A 146 -23.84 5.75 -15.84
N THR A 147 -24.73 6.72 -15.65
CA THR A 147 -25.42 7.41 -16.75
C THR A 147 -24.42 8.10 -17.67
N GLY A 148 -23.41 8.79 -17.13
CA GLY A 148 -22.30 9.36 -17.92
C GLY A 148 -21.52 8.32 -18.73
N SER A 149 -21.38 7.10 -18.20
CA SER A 149 -20.76 5.96 -18.91
C SER A 149 -21.61 5.46 -20.07
N ILE A 150 -22.93 5.39 -19.88
CA ILE A 150 -23.86 5.01 -20.95
C ILE A 150 -23.83 6.06 -22.08
N VAL A 151 -23.82 7.35 -21.72
CA VAL A 151 -23.78 8.46 -22.69
C VAL A 151 -22.46 8.47 -23.48
N SER A 152 -21.33 8.17 -22.82
CA SER A 152 -20.01 8.14 -23.47
C SER A 152 -19.66 6.80 -24.14
N ARG A 153 -20.58 5.82 -24.11
CA ARG A 153 -20.34 4.43 -24.55
C ARG A 153 -19.83 4.32 -25.99
N ASN A 154 -20.30 5.17 -26.90
CA ASN A 154 -19.94 5.16 -28.33
C ASN A 154 -19.03 6.33 -28.73
N ARG A 155 -18.18 6.79 -27.81
CA ARG A 155 -17.20 7.86 -28.04
C ARG A 155 -15.78 7.33 -27.83
N ASN A 156 -14.79 8.14 -28.21
CA ASN A 156 -13.38 7.82 -28.05
C ASN A 156 -13.06 7.35 -26.62
N ILE A 157 -12.06 6.46 -26.48
CA ILE A 157 -11.68 5.85 -25.20
C ILE A 157 -11.43 6.88 -24.09
N LEU A 158 -10.93 8.06 -24.44
CA LEU A 158 -10.74 9.18 -23.52
C LEU A 158 -12.07 9.68 -22.95
N LEU A 159 -13.07 9.92 -23.80
CA LEU A 159 -14.40 10.36 -23.36
C LEU A 159 -15.10 9.29 -22.53
N ARG A 160 -14.91 8.01 -22.88
CA ARG A 160 -15.44 6.89 -22.10
C ARG A 160 -14.90 6.83 -20.67
N ALA A 161 -13.68 7.33 -20.43
CA ALA A 161 -13.08 7.38 -19.11
C ALA A 161 -13.38 8.70 -18.37
N THR A 162 -13.35 9.84 -19.06
CA THR A 162 -13.47 11.15 -18.42
C THR A 162 -14.91 11.57 -18.16
N VAL A 163 -15.85 11.24 -19.05
CA VAL A 163 -17.26 11.67 -18.89
C VAL A 163 -17.91 11.08 -17.64
N PRO A 164 -17.78 9.77 -17.31
CA PRO A 164 -18.33 9.23 -16.07
C PRO A 164 -17.78 9.92 -14.82
N LEU A 165 -16.48 10.23 -14.84
CA LEU A 165 -15.82 10.92 -13.73
C LEU A 165 -16.30 12.36 -13.60
N ALA A 166 -16.37 13.10 -14.71
CA ALA A 166 -16.85 14.48 -14.70
C ALA A 166 -18.31 14.57 -14.22
N VAL A 167 -19.18 13.68 -14.71
CA VAL A 167 -20.58 13.63 -14.29
C VAL A 167 -20.70 13.20 -12.82
N GLY A 168 -19.93 12.21 -12.37
CA GLY A 168 -19.90 11.78 -10.97
C GLY A 168 -19.43 12.89 -10.02
N ILE A 169 -18.33 13.56 -10.35
CA ILE A 169 -17.81 14.71 -9.57
C ILE A 169 -18.85 15.84 -9.54
N GLY A 170 -19.47 16.16 -10.68
CA GLY A 170 -20.53 17.16 -10.76
C GLY A 170 -21.75 16.80 -9.90
N ALA A 171 -22.19 15.55 -9.95
CA ALA A 171 -23.28 15.06 -9.10
C ALA A 171 -22.89 15.10 -7.61
N GLY A 172 -21.63 14.82 -7.28
CA GLY A 172 -21.10 14.93 -5.91
C GLY A 172 -21.22 16.34 -5.36
N TRP A 173 -20.91 17.36 -6.17
CA TRP A 173 -21.10 18.76 -5.78
C TRP A 173 -22.57 19.17 -5.58
N ILE A 174 -23.50 18.53 -6.29
CA ILE A 174 -24.94 18.83 -6.19
C ILE A 174 -25.58 18.09 -5.01
N VAL A 175 -25.24 16.82 -4.83
CA VAL A 175 -25.89 15.92 -3.85
C VAL A 175 -25.20 15.95 -2.49
N LEU A 176 -23.88 16.13 -2.46
CA LEU A 176 -23.03 16.08 -1.25
C LEU A 176 -22.10 17.31 -1.18
N PRO A 177 -22.64 18.54 -1.15
CA PRO A 177 -21.85 19.77 -1.26
C PRO A 177 -20.86 19.98 -0.11
N VAL A 178 -21.20 19.62 1.14
CA VAL A 178 -20.31 19.82 2.29
C VAL A 178 -19.17 18.80 2.25
N THR A 179 -19.49 17.54 1.99
CA THR A 179 -18.47 16.48 1.83
C THR A 179 -17.47 16.86 0.73
N MET A 180 -17.95 17.38 -0.41
CA MET A 180 -17.08 17.74 -1.52
C MET A 180 -16.18 18.96 -1.24
N ARG A 181 -16.67 19.92 -0.45
CA ARG A 181 -15.85 21.05 0.04
C ARG A 181 -14.76 20.58 0.98
N ASN A 182 -15.06 19.67 1.91
CA ASN A 182 -14.06 19.09 2.82
C ASN A 182 -12.99 18.32 2.05
N VAL A 183 -13.38 17.54 1.02
CA VAL A 183 -12.44 16.85 0.12
C VAL A 183 -11.56 17.86 -0.62
N SER A 184 -12.13 18.96 -1.15
CA SER A 184 -11.34 19.97 -1.84
C SER A 184 -10.39 20.72 -0.91
N ASP A 185 -10.79 20.99 0.33
CA ASP A 185 -9.94 21.65 1.32
C ASP A 185 -8.77 20.76 1.75
N LEU A 186 -9.01 19.45 1.87
CA LEU A 186 -7.95 18.48 2.13
C LEU A 186 -6.98 18.38 0.95
N LEU A 187 -7.52 18.31 -0.28
CA LEU A 187 -6.70 18.29 -1.49
C LEU A 187 -5.83 19.54 -1.59
N TRP A 188 -6.40 20.70 -1.27
CA TRP A 188 -5.70 21.98 -1.23
C TRP A 188 -4.57 21.99 -0.18
N LYS A 189 -4.81 21.48 1.04
CA LYS A 189 -3.77 21.33 2.06
C LYS A 189 -2.61 20.44 1.60
N TYR A 190 -2.91 19.37 0.88
CA TYR A 190 -1.88 18.49 0.32
C TYR A 190 -1.11 19.17 -0.83
N GLU A 191 -1.83 19.88 -1.69
CA GLU A 191 -1.27 20.65 -2.81
C GLU A 191 -0.35 21.79 -2.32
N GLN A 192 -0.69 22.46 -1.23
CA GLN A 192 0.16 23.49 -0.59
C GLN A 192 1.53 22.97 -0.16
N ARG A 193 1.68 21.67 0.07
CA ARG A 193 2.98 21.07 0.40
C ARG A 193 3.94 21.07 -0.81
N PHE A 194 3.41 21.23 -2.02
CA PHE A 194 4.16 21.29 -3.27
C PHE A 194 3.92 22.65 -3.97
N PRO A 195 4.78 23.66 -3.73
CA PRO A 195 4.51 25.05 -4.15
C PRO A 195 4.32 25.19 -5.67
N ALA A 196 5.05 24.41 -6.48
CA ALA A 196 4.92 24.43 -7.93
C ALA A 196 3.51 24.04 -8.44
N VAL A 197 2.81 23.15 -7.72
CA VAL A 197 1.46 22.72 -8.10
C VAL A 197 0.43 23.73 -7.60
N ALA A 198 0.58 24.19 -6.35
CA ALA A 198 -0.29 25.22 -5.76
C ALA A 198 -0.30 26.52 -6.57
N ASP A 199 0.86 27.02 -7.00
CA ASP A 199 0.95 28.21 -7.84
C ASP A 199 0.29 27.99 -9.20
N GLY A 200 0.43 26.79 -9.77
CA GLY A 200 -0.25 26.37 -10.99
C GLY A 200 -1.77 26.40 -10.85
N HIS A 201 -2.30 25.91 -9.73
CA HIS A 201 -3.74 25.92 -9.44
C HIS A 201 -4.29 27.34 -9.33
N ILE A 202 -3.64 28.20 -8.54
CA ILE A 202 -4.06 29.60 -8.37
C ILE A 202 -4.03 30.33 -9.71
N ARG A 203 -2.95 30.19 -10.48
CA ARG A 203 -2.84 30.79 -11.81
C ARG A 203 -3.92 30.32 -12.76
N THR A 204 -4.23 29.02 -12.75
CA THR A 204 -5.28 28.43 -13.60
C THR A 204 -6.65 28.97 -13.21
N ARG A 205 -6.95 29.01 -11.90
CA ARG A 205 -8.20 29.58 -11.36
C ARG A 205 -8.35 31.05 -11.76
N GLU A 206 -7.32 31.86 -11.57
CA GLU A 206 -7.33 33.26 -11.99
C GLU A 206 -7.54 33.42 -13.51
N GLY A 207 -6.90 32.55 -14.30
CA GLY A 207 -7.05 32.53 -15.76
C GLY A 207 -8.49 32.26 -16.17
N ILE A 208 -9.14 31.28 -15.55
CA ILE A 208 -10.55 30.95 -15.80
C ILE A 208 -11.47 32.10 -15.38
N GLU A 209 -11.23 32.71 -14.22
CA GLU A 209 -12.04 33.82 -13.73
C GLU A 209 -11.93 35.05 -14.64
N LYS A 210 -10.71 35.37 -15.10
CA LYS A 210 -10.45 36.44 -16.07
C LYS A 210 -11.13 36.12 -17.41
N ALA A 211 -11.02 34.89 -17.91
CA ALA A 211 -11.67 34.46 -19.14
C ALA A 211 -13.20 34.55 -19.04
N TRP A 212 -13.79 34.17 -17.91
CA TRP A 212 -15.23 34.28 -17.68
C TRP A 212 -15.71 35.73 -17.64
N ARG A 213 -14.97 36.60 -16.93
CA ARG A 213 -15.25 38.05 -16.93
C ARG A 213 -15.16 38.64 -18.34
N MET A 214 -14.13 38.28 -19.09
CA MET A 214 -13.92 38.73 -20.46
C MET A 214 -15.03 38.24 -21.40
N ALA A 215 -15.43 36.97 -21.29
CA ALA A 215 -16.54 36.41 -22.06
C ALA A 215 -17.86 37.13 -21.76
N ARG A 216 -18.14 37.44 -20.49
CA ARG A 216 -19.35 38.19 -20.10
C ARG A 216 -19.36 39.61 -20.66
N VAL A 217 -18.22 40.28 -20.67
CA VAL A 217 -18.11 41.64 -21.25
C VAL A 217 -18.27 41.60 -22.78
N HIS A 218 -17.62 40.66 -23.47
CA HIS A 218 -17.72 40.55 -24.93
C HIS A 218 -19.08 40.05 -25.41
N THR A 219 -19.77 39.21 -24.64
CA THR A 219 -21.15 38.81 -24.97
C THR A 219 -22.11 39.99 -24.89
N GLN A 220 -21.97 40.88 -23.90
CA GLN A 220 -22.76 42.10 -23.84
C GLN A 220 -22.51 43.02 -25.05
N GLN A 221 -21.26 43.14 -25.49
CA GLN A 221 -20.92 43.90 -26.70
C GLN A 221 -21.51 43.26 -27.96
N ALA A 222 -21.46 41.93 -28.07
CA ALA A 222 -22.03 41.20 -29.20
C ALA A 222 -23.55 41.37 -29.29
N VAL A 223 -24.26 41.34 -28.16
CA VAL A 223 -25.72 41.58 -28.13
C VAL A 223 -26.04 42.98 -28.64
N ASN A 224 -25.32 44.01 -28.21
CA ASN A 224 -25.54 45.38 -28.67
C ASN A 224 -25.29 45.52 -30.19
N ILE A 225 -24.25 44.87 -30.74
CA ILE A 225 -23.97 44.90 -32.18
C ILE A 225 -25.07 44.19 -32.99
N VAL A 226 -25.60 43.08 -32.48
CA VAL A 226 -26.72 42.38 -33.12
C VAL A 226 -27.96 43.26 -33.12
N ASP A 227 -28.26 43.93 -32.00
CA ASP A 227 -29.40 44.83 -31.88
C ASP A 227 -29.30 46.01 -32.86
N GLU A 228 -28.11 46.63 -32.96
CA GLU A 228 -27.83 47.70 -33.92
C GLU A 228 -27.98 47.25 -35.40
N LYS A 229 -27.52 46.03 -35.71
CA LYS A 229 -27.69 45.44 -37.06
C LYS A 229 -29.14 45.10 -37.39
N VAL A 230 -29.90 44.62 -36.40
CA VAL A 230 -31.34 44.33 -36.58
C VAL A 230 -32.11 45.64 -36.74
N SER A 231 -31.80 46.67 -35.97
CA SER A 231 -32.42 47.99 -36.08
C SER A 231 -32.13 48.65 -37.43
N SER A 232 -30.87 48.69 -37.87
CA SER A 232 -30.51 49.26 -39.19
C SER A 232 -31.09 48.45 -40.35
N GLY A 233 -31.15 47.12 -40.24
CA GLY A 233 -31.83 46.28 -41.22
C GLY A 233 -33.33 46.58 -41.32
N ARG A 234 -34.00 46.81 -40.17
CA ARG A 234 -35.40 47.22 -40.13
C ARG A 234 -35.61 48.59 -40.77
N GLU A 235 -34.76 49.56 -40.44
CA GLU A 235 -34.82 50.92 -40.99
C GLU A 235 -34.63 50.91 -42.52
N ALA A 236 -33.70 50.12 -43.05
CA ALA A 236 -33.49 49.97 -44.48
C ALA A 236 -34.70 49.38 -45.22
N VAL A 237 -35.42 48.44 -44.58
CA VAL A 237 -36.66 47.87 -45.11
C VAL A 237 -37.79 48.90 -45.07
N GLU A 238 -37.92 49.64 -43.96
CA GLU A 238 -38.92 50.72 -43.84
C GLU A 238 -38.68 51.84 -44.88
N ASP A 239 -37.44 52.21 -45.13
CA ASP A 239 -37.06 53.20 -46.14
C ASP A 239 -37.31 52.70 -47.57
N TRP A 240 -37.09 51.41 -47.83
CA TRP A 240 -37.41 50.80 -49.12
C TRP A 240 -38.93 50.79 -49.37
N VAL A 241 -39.74 50.46 -48.36
CA VAL A 241 -41.20 50.53 -48.44
C VAL A 241 -41.70 51.96 -48.63
N LYS A 242 -41.09 52.95 -47.96
CA LYS A 242 -41.42 54.37 -48.14
C LYS A 242 -41.06 54.90 -49.54
N LYS A 243 -39.97 54.42 -50.14
CA LYS A 243 -39.57 54.75 -51.52
C LYS A 243 -40.32 53.93 -52.59
N GLY A 244 -40.94 52.83 -52.19
CA GLY A 244 -41.69 51.90 -53.02
C GLY A 244 -43.18 52.20 -53.09
N LYS A 245 -43.53 53.46 -53.36
CA LYS A 245 -44.75 53.88 -54.05
C LYS A 245 -44.49 55.17 -54.81
#